data_AF-A0A1V9F586-F1
#
_entry.id   AF-A0A1V9F586-F1
#
_cell.length_a   1.000
_cell.length_b   1.000
_cell.length_c   1.000
_cell.angle_alpha   90.00
_cell.angle_beta   90.00
_cell.angle_gamma   90.00
#
_symmetry.space_group_name_H-M   'P 1'
#
loop_
_entity.id
_entity.type
_entity.pdbx_description
1 polymer ?
#
loop_
_entity_poly.entity_id
_entity_poly.type
_entity_poly.pdbx_seq_one_letter_code
_entity_poly.pdbx_strand_id
1 'polypeptide(L)'
;MTNIPVEKLELVVVFKKNIELVNAKEILDNGKVICREGMDSGRGKLYYYRTGPKFILTFEKEADKQRILTQFEALPEIHEVYTPDWDKCKD
;
A
#
# COMPACT_ATOMS: atom_id res chain seq x y z
N MET A 1 -12.32 -2.09 29.96
CA MET A 1 -12.83 -1.52 28.70
C MET A 1 -11.87 -1.95 27.61
N THR A 2 -12.39 -2.69 26.65
CA THR A 2 -11.66 -3.41 25.60
C THR A 2 -11.05 -2.39 24.63
N ASN A 3 -9.72 -2.44 24.43
CA ASN A 3 -9.06 -1.73 23.33
C ASN A 3 -9.58 -2.33 22.03
N ILE A 4 -10.58 -1.69 21.41
CA ILE A 4 -10.96 -1.99 20.04
C ILE A 4 -9.78 -1.52 19.18
N PRO A 5 -9.10 -2.40 18.42
CA PRO A 5 -8.10 -1.93 17.48
C PRO A 5 -8.83 -1.01 16.51
N VAL A 6 -8.47 0.27 16.52
CA VAL A 6 -8.89 1.21 15.47
C VAL A 6 -8.43 0.56 14.17
N GLU A 7 -9.37 0.07 13.35
CA GLU A 7 -9.07 -0.41 12.02
C GLU A 7 -8.30 0.71 11.33
N LYS A 8 -6.99 0.49 11.12
CA LYS A 8 -6.17 1.49 10.47
C LYS A 8 -6.65 1.57 9.04
N LEU A 9 -7.02 2.77 8.60
CA LEU A 9 -7.34 3.02 7.21
C LEU A 9 -6.04 2.89 6.43
N GLU A 10 -5.85 1.73 5.80
CA GLU A 10 -4.61 1.41 5.10
C GLU A 10 -4.86 1.04 3.65
N LEU A 11 -3.85 1.29 2.82
CA LEU A 11 -3.76 0.78 1.45
C LEU A 11 -2.39 0.16 1.25
N VAL A 12 -2.34 -0.93 0.50
CA VAL A 12 -1.09 -1.43 -0.06
C VAL A 12 -0.97 -0.89 -1.47
N VAL A 13 0.18 -0.29 -1.75
CA VAL A 13 0.57 0.17 -3.07
C VAL A 13 1.72 -0.70 -3.55
N VAL A 14 1.54 -1.31 -4.72
CA VAL A 14 2.53 -2.17 -5.34
C VAL A 14 2.98 -1.54 -6.64
N PHE A 15 4.28 -1.25 -6.72
CA PHE A 15 4.90 -0.69 -7.91
C PHE A 15 5.20 -1.78 -8.94
N LYS A 16 5.31 -1.41 -10.21
CA LYS A 16 5.77 -2.29 -11.28
C LYS A 16 7.22 -2.73 -11.03
N LYS A 17 7.58 -3.92 -11.51
CA LYS A 17 8.87 -4.57 -11.25
C LYS A 17 10.09 -3.75 -11.67
N ASN A 18 9.96 -2.93 -12.69
CA ASN A 18 11.03 -2.07 -13.22
C ASN A 18 11.19 -0.75 -12.44
N ILE A 19 10.37 -0.49 -11.43
CA ILE A 19 10.48 0.72 -10.61
C ILE A 19 11.45 0.45 -9.46
N GLU A 20 12.47 1.29 -9.36
CA GLU A 20 13.44 1.24 -8.27
C GLU A 20 12.85 1.78 -6.96
N LEU A 21 13.40 1.33 -5.83
CA LEU A 21 12.94 1.75 -4.51
C LEU A 21 13.03 3.26 -4.29
N VAL A 22 14.07 3.91 -4.81
CA VAL A 22 14.26 5.37 -4.70
C VAL A 22 13.15 6.13 -5.42
N ASN A 23 12.83 5.76 -6.66
CA ASN A 23 11.76 6.37 -7.44
C ASN A 23 10.39 6.13 -6.78
N ALA A 24 10.17 4.92 -6.25
CA ALA A 24 8.94 4.63 -5.52
C ALA A 24 8.79 5.53 -4.28
N LYS A 25 9.86 5.76 -3.52
CA LYS A 25 9.84 6.67 -2.36
C LYS A 25 9.56 8.10 -2.77
N GLU A 26 10.18 8.61 -3.83
CA GLU A 26 9.92 9.96 -4.34
C GLU A 26 8.45 10.15 -4.75
N ILE A 27 7.83 9.15 -5.38
CA ILE A 27 6.40 9.19 -5.74
C ILE A 27 5.53 9.27 -4.48
N LEU A 28 5.84 8.48 -3.44
CA LEU A 28 5.11 8.48 -2.18
C LEU A 28 5.30 9.80 -1.40
N ASP A 29 6.53 10.32 -1.34
CA ASP A 29 6.87 11.57 -0.67
C ASP A 29 6.13 12.75 -1.31
N ASN A 30 6.04 12.79 -2.64
CA ASN A 30 5.26 13.77 -3.39
C ASN A 30 3.75 13.68 -3.10
N GLY A 31 3.26 12.47 -2.82
CA GLY A 31 1.88 12.22 -2.38
C GLY A 31 1.59 12.69 -0.95
N LYS A 32 2.62 13.07 -0.17
CA LYS A 32 2.55 13.44 1.25
C LYS A 32 1.84 12.38 2.10
N VAL A 33 2.09 11.11 1.82
CA VAL A 33 1.47 9.97 2.51
C VAL A 33 2.43 9.38 3.55
N ILE A 34 1.89 9.04 4.72
CA ILE A 34 2.64 8.26 5.70
C ILE A 34 2.67 6.81 5.19
N CYS A 35 3.87 6.28 4.99
CA CYS A 35 4.04 4.92 4.48
C CYS A 35 5.14 4.14 5.19
N ARG A 36 5.06 2.81 5.07
CA ARG A 36 6.11 1.86 5.49
C ARG A 36 6.28 0.78 4.42
N GLU A 37 7.48 0.26 4.27
CA GLU A 37 7.73 -0.86 3.35
C GLU A 37 6.99 -2.13 3.83
N GLY A 38 6.31 -2.81 2.91
CA GLY A 38 5.57 -4.04 3.21
C GLY A 38 4.32 -4.27 2.36
N MET A 39 3.70 -5.42 2.60
CA MET A 39 2.38 -5.82 2.08
C MET A 39 1.79 -6.85 3.06
N ASP A 40 0.51 -7.20 2.90
CA ASP A 40 -0.07 -8.34 3.58
C ASP A 40 0.59 -9.67 3.13
N SER A 41 0.67 -10.64 4.02
CA SER A 41 1.29 -11.94 3.76
C SER A 41 0.44 -12.85 2.86
N GLY A 42 -0.79 -12.46 2.53
CA GLY A 42 -1.71 -13.23 1.68
C GLY A 42 -1.21 -13.39 0.23
N ARG A 43 -0.23 -12.59 -0.19
CA ARG A 43 0.35 -12.66 -1.54
C ARG A 43 1.57 -13.60 -1.56
N GLY A 44 1.47 -14.70 -2.32
CA GLY A 44 2.52 -15.73 -2.40
C GLY A 44 3.83 -15.28 -3.10
N LYS A 45 4.89 -16.10 -3.00
CA LYS A 45 6.25 -15.79 -3.52
C LYS A 45 6.29 -15.39 -5.00
N LEU A 46 5.48 -16.00 -5.85
CA LEU A 46 5.43 -15.69 -7.28
C LEU A 46 5.03 -14.24 -7.54
N TYR A 47 4.09 -13.72 -6.73
CA TYR A 47 3.64 -12.35 -6.80
C TYR A 47 4.79 -11.39 -6.47
N TYR A 48 5.58 -11.70 -5.44
CA TYR A 48 6.76 -10.92 -5.05
C TYR A 48 7.77 -10.81 -6.21
N TYR A 49 8.06 -11.90 -6.92
CA TYR A 49 9.02 -11.89 -8.05
C TYR A 49 8.53 -11.17 -9.32
N ARG A 50 7.22 -10.98 -9.47
CA ARG A 50 6.61 -10.33 -10.63
C ARG A 50 6.35 -8.84 -10.44
N THR A 51 6.53 -8.33 -9.23
CA THR A 51 6.20 -6.95 -8.84
C THR A 51 7.42 -6.23 -8.29
N GLY A 52 7.31 -4.92 -8.13
CA GLY A 52 8.36 -4.05 -7.62
C GLY A 52 8.23 -3.80 -6.11
N PRO A 53 8.77 -2.66 -5.65
CA PRO A 53 8.62 -2.17 -4.28
C PRO A 53 7.15 -2.12 -3.83
N LYS A 54 6.93 -2.30 -2.53
CA LYS A 54 5.59 -2.38 -1.93
C LYS A 54 5.56 -1.60 -0.64
N PHE A 55 4.48 -0.86 -0.45
CA PHE A 55 4.32 0.02 0.69
C PHE A 55 2.90 -0.07 1.24
N ILE A 56 2.81 -0.01 2.56
CA ILE A 56 1.56 0.16 3.29
C ILE A 56 1.45 1.64 3.62
N LEU A 57 0.40 2.29 3.11
CA LEU A 57 0.04 3.66 3.40
C LEU A 57 -0.97 3.67 4.52
N THR A 58 -0.84 4.61 5.46
CA THR A 58 -1.77 4.77 6.59
C THR A 58 -2.43 6.14 6.51
N PHE A 59 -3.74 6.17 6.72
CA PHE A 59 -4.58 7.36 6.63
C PHE A 59 -5.33 7.59 7.93
N GLU A 60 -5.55 8.86 8.27
CA GLU A 60 -6.43 9.25 9.39
C GLU A 60 -7.89 9.39 8.96
N LYS A 61 -8.13 9.61 7.65
CA LYS A 61 -9.45 9.91 7.09
C LYS A 61 -9.72 9.06 5.86
N GLU A 62 -10.94 8.53 5.77
CA GLU A 62 -11.38 7.73 4.61
C GLU A 62 -11.36 8.55 3.31
N ALA A 63 -11.66 9.85 3.38
CA ALA A 63 -11.59 10.73 2.22
C ALA A 63 -10.17 10.82 1.62
N ASP A 64 -9.14 10.86 2.47
CA ASP A 64 -7.74 10.88 2.01
C ASP A 64 -7.34 9.54 1.40
N LYS A 65 -7.78 8.43 2.00
CA LYS A 65 -7.59 7.09 1.46
C LYS A 65 -8.20 6.96 0.05
N GLN A 66 -9.46 7.37 -0.13
CA GLN A 66 -10.14 7.29 -1.42
C GLN A 66 -9.49 8.19 -2.48
N ARG A 67 -9.10 9.41 -2.10
CA ARG A 67 -8.37 10.32 -3.00
C ARG A 67 -7.06 9.72 -3.49
N ILE A 68 -6.27 9.14 -2.58
CA ILE A 68 -4.98 8.53 -2.92
C ILE A 68 -5.17 7.24 -3.73
N LEU A 69 -6.18 6.43 -3.43
CA LEU A 69 -6.53 5.26 -4.21
C LEU A 69 -6.73 5.64 -5.69
N THR A 70 -7.63 6.58 -5.97
CA THR A 70 -7.91 7.03 -7.33
C THR A 70 -6.69 7.67 -8.00
N GLN A 71 -5.91 8.47 -7.26
CA GLN A 71 -4.72 9.10 -7.79
C GLN A 71 -3.67 8.06 -8.21
N PHE A 72 -3.43 7.04 -7.39
CA PHE A 72 -2.35 6.09 -7.61
C PHE A 72 -2.73 4.99 -8.59
N GLU A 73 -4.01 4.58 -8.66
CA GLU A 73 -4.50 3.67 -9.69
C GLU A 73 -4.29 4.20 -11.11
N ALA A 74 -4.25 5.53 -11.28
CA ALA A 74 -4.00 6.17 -12.56
C ALA A 74 -2.52 6.28 -12.94
N LEU A 75 -1.59 6.00 -12.01
CA LEU A 75 -0.16 6.18 -12.26
C LEU A 75 0.42 4.99 -13.04
N PRO A 76 1.16 5.23 -14.13
CA PRO A 76 1.74 4.16 -14.95
C PRO A 76 2.83 3.37 -14.23
N GLU A 77 3.39 3.85 -13.12
CA GLU A 77 4.39 3.16 -12.30
C GLU A 77 3.76 2.12 -11.36
N ILE A 78 2.46 2.24 -11.12
CA ILE A 78 1.72 1.41 -10.17
C ILE A 78 1.23 0.14 -10.87
N HIS A 79 1.45 -0.99 -10.22
CA HIS A 79 0.95 -2.29 -10.65
C HIS A 79 -0.45 -2.51 -10.10
N GLU A 80 -0.65 -2.27 -8.80
CA GLU A 80 -1.94 -2.32 -8.15
C GLU A 80 -1.97 -1.49 -6.86
N VAL A 81 -3.17 -1.09 -6.46
CA VAL A 81 -3.47 -0.52 -5.15
C VAL A 81 -4.66 -1.27 -4.57
N TYR A 82 -4.61 -1.65 -3.31
CA TYR A 82 -5.72 -2.38 -2.68
C TYR A 82 -5.77 -2.15 -1.17
N THR A 83 -6.93 -2.40 -0.56
CA THR A 83 -7.04 -2.43 0.91
C THR A 83 -6.53 -3.77 1.43
N PRO A 84 -5.52 -3.81 2.31
CA PRO A 84 -5.01 -5.07 2.87
C PRO A 84 -6.06 -5.76 3.74
N ASP A 85 -6.09 -7.09 3.68
CA ASP A 85 -6.93 -7.92 4.54
C ASP A 85 -6.07 -8.51 5.67
N TRP A 86 -5.97 -7.75 6.77
CA TRP A 86 -5.19 -8.14 7.94
C TRP A 86 -5.84 -9.28 8.72
N ASP A 87 -7.15 -9.46 8.63
CA ASP A 87 -7.87 -10.52 9.35
C ASP A 87 -7.60 -11.90 8.74
N LYS A 88 -7.43 -11.99 7.42
CA LYS A 88 -6.99 -13.23 6.76
C LYS A 88 -5.54 -13.61 7.03
N CYS A 89 -4.73 -12.69 7.59
CA CYS A 89 -3.31 -12.89 7.85
C CYS A 89 -3.01 -13.24 9.33
N LYS A 90 -4.04 -13.57 10.13
CA LYS A 90 -3.87 -14.10 11.48
C LYS A 90 -3.55 -15.60 11.41
N ASP A 91 -2.27 -15.93 11.45
CA ASP A 91 -1.79 -17.21 11.98
C ASP A 91 -1.97 -17.21 13.52
#